data_AF-A0A7I8EKD9-F1
#
_entry.id   AF-A0A7I8EKD9-F1
#
_cell.length_a   1.000
_cell.length_b   1.000
_cell.length_c   1.000
_cell.angle_alpha   90.00
_cell.angle_beta   90.00
_cell.angle_gamma   90.00
#
_symmetry.space_group_name_H-M   'P 1'
#
loop_
_entity.id
_entity.type
_entity.pdbx_description
1 polymer ?
#
loop_
_entity_poly.entity_id
_entity_poly.type
_entity_poly.pdbx_seq_one_letter_code
_entity_poly.pdbx_strand_id
1 'polypeptide(L)'
;MDPVTTAILAALAAGAIGGVTEVSKTAITDTYQKLKGLLVAKFGAKSKVVTAIDDLEEEHDSKGRQLTLQEQIAKTKTDQDQKIVQAAQALLHEIRTRPGGEQHIQSIVGNYNAQVYGSGSASVNVNHPKDV
;
A
#
# COMPACT_ATOMS: atom_id res chain seq x y z
N MET A 1 -6.22 11.01 11.43
CA MET A 1 -4.86 10.53 11.13
C MET A 1 -4.39 11.30 9.91
N ASP A 2 -3.17 11.83 9.92
CA ASP A 2 -2.66 12.62 8.79
C ASP A 2 -2.31 11.72 7.59
N PRO A 3 -2.27 12.26 6.36
CA PRO A 3 -2.04 11.47 5.16
C PRO A 3 -0.65 10.81 5.11
N VAL A 4 0.35 11.38 5.79
CA VAL A 4 1.73 10.86 5.78
C VAL A 4 1.85 9.65 6.69
N THR A 5 1.33 9.73 7.93
CA THR A 5 1.23 8.57 8.85
C THR A 5 0.43 7.45 8.20
N THR A 6 -0.69 7.78 7.56
CA THR A 6 -1.53 6.78 6.88
C THR A 6 -0.78 6.07 5.75
N ALA A 7 -0.02 6.82 4.93
CA ALA A 7 0.77 6.26 3.84
C ALA A 7 1.88 5.33 4.33
N ILE A 8 2.57 5.72 5.40
CA ILE A 8 3.63 4.90 6.02
C ILE A 8 3.03 3.59 6.52
N LEU A 9 1.99 3.64 7.36
CA LEU A 9 1.36 2.43 7.89
C LEU A 9 0.79 1.52 6.81
N ALA A 10 0.15 2.09 5.79
CA ALA A 10 -0.34 1.33 4.65
C ALA A 10 0.80 0.64 3.89
N ALA A 11 1.96 1.29 3.73
CA ALA A 11 3.13 0.69 3.10
C ALA A 11 3.72 -0.44 3.95
N LEU A 12 3.80 -0.27 5.27
CA LEU A 12 4.26 -1.33 6.18
C LEU A 12 3.33 -2.54 6.12
N ALA A 13 2.01 -2.30 6.17
CA ALA A 13 0.98 -3.35 6.04
C ALA A 13 1.00 -4.03 4.67
N ALA A 14 1.29 -3.28 3.60
CA ALA A 14 1.49 -3.81 2.25
C ALA A 14 2.83 -4.57 2.09
N GLY A 15 3.64 -4.66 3.15
CA GLY A 15 4.88 -5.43 3.16
C GLY A 15 6.07 -4.70 2.52
N ALA A 16 6.07 -3.36 2.50
CA ALA A 16 7.19 -2.55 1.96
C ALA A 16 8.56 -2.90 2.57
N ILE A 17 8.56 -3.40 3.81
CA ILE A 17 9.73 -3.86 4.59
C ILE A 17 9.80 -5.39 4.71
N GLY A 18 8.67 -6.08 4.54
CA GLY A 18 8.49 -7.46 5.00
C GLY A 18 8.92 -8.55 4.03
N GLY A 19 9.31 -8.22 2.79
CA GLY A 19 9.87 -9.27 1.93
C GLY A 19 8.89 -10.41 1.58
N VAL A 20 7.57 -10.24 1.71
CA VAL A 20 6.64 -11.40 1.70
C VAL A 20 6.25 -11.93 0.30
N THR A 21 6.29 -11.17 -0.81
CA THR A 21 6.02 -11.74 -2.15
C THR A 21 6.86 -11.13 -3.28
N GLU A 22 7.58 -11.98 -4.00
CA GLU A 22 8.66 -11.67 -4.97
C GLU A 22 8.28 -10.81 -6.19
N VAL A 23 7.01 -10.48 -6.43
CA VAL A 23 6.58 -9.81 -7.68
C VAL A 23 5.89 -8.45 -7.43
N SER A 24 5.54 -8.13 -6.18
CA SER A 24 4.80 -6.89 -5.84
C SER A 24 5.65 -5.79 -5.20
N LYS A 25 6.96 -6.02 -4.96
CA LYS A 25 7.75 -5.21 -4.01
C LYS A 25 8.43 -3.96 -4.55
N THR A 26 8.83 -3.88 -5.81
CA THR A 26 9.81 -2.84 -6.19
C THR A 26 9.23 -1.42 -6.10
N ALA A 27 8.07 -1.14 -6.71
CA ALA A 27 7.59 0.25 -6.74
C ALA A 27 7.00 0.76 -5.41
N ILE A 28 6.41 -0.09 -4.55
CA ILE A 28 5.98 0.34 -3.20
C ILE A 28 7.22 0.64 -2.36
N THR A 29 8.21 -0.27 -2.35
CA THR A 29 9.46 -0.07 -1.61
C THR A 29 10.22 1.14 -2.14
N ASP A 30 10.32 1.34 -3.46
CA ASP A 30 10.97 2.50 -4.07
C ASP A 30 10.26 3.81 -3.69
N THR A 31 8.93 3.84 -3.76
CA THR A 31 8.15 5.03 -3.43
C THR A 31 8.22 5.34 -1.93
N TYR A 32 8.23 4.30 -1.09
CA TYR A 32 8.42 4.42 0.35
C TYR A 32 9.82 4.94 0.70
N GLN A 33 10.88 4.37 0.10
CA GLN A 33 12.25 4.86 0.28
C GLN A 33 12.40 6.29 -0.21
N LYS A 34 11.72 6.68 -1.30
CA LYS A 34 11.69 8.06 -1.78
C LYS A 34 11.03 9.00 -0.77
N LEU A 35 9.90 8.61 -0.18
CA LEU A 35 9.24 9.38 0.89
C LEU A 35 10.16 9.54 2.10
N LYS A 36 10.79 8.45 2.57
CA LYS A 36 11.76 8.45 3.66
C LYS A 36 12.98 9.33 3.33
N GLY A 37 13.49 9.25 2.11
CA GLY A 37 14.58 10.08 1.61
C GLY A 37 14.24 11.58 1.64
N LEU A 38 13.02 11.97 1.29
CA LEU A 38 12.56 13.36 1.40
C LEU A 38 12.49 13.83 2.87
N LEU A 39 12.01 12.96 3.77
CA LEU A 39 11.97 13.26 5.21
C LEU A 39 13.38 13.41 5.79
N VAL A 40 14.31 12.53 5.42
CA VAL A 40 15.73 12.61 5.80
C VAL A 40 16.39 13.86 5.22
N ALA A 41 16.13 14.19 3.96
CA ALA A 41 16.70 15.38 3.33
C ALA A 41 16.19 16.68 3.97
N LYS A 42 14.94 16.69 4.43
CA LYS A 42 14.31 17.89 5.00
C LYS A 42 14.60 18.07 6.49
N PHE A 43 14.50 17.00 7.28
CA PHE A 43 14.62 17.05 8.74
C PHE A 43 15.95 16.50 9.26
N GLY A 44 16.68 15.75 8.44
CA GLY A 44 17.90 15.06 8.81
C GLY A 44 17.64 13.62 9.26
N ALA A 45 18.62 12.74 9.04
CA ALA A 45 18.55 11.32 9.41
C ALA A 45 18.40 11.07 10.92
N LYS A 46 18.86 12.02 11.75
CA LYS A 46 18.75 11.95 13.22
C LYS A 46 17.53 12.70 13.77
N SER A 47 16.59 13.06 12.91
CA SER A 47 15.38 13.75 13.35
C SER A 47 14.41 12.78 14.00
N LYS A 48 13.63 13.28 14.96
CA LYS A 48 12.63 12.49 15.68
C LYS A 48 11.57 11.88 14.76
N VAL A 49 11.25 12.53 13.64
CA VAL A 49 10.32 11.99 12.63
C VAL A 49 10.92 10.77 11.95
N VAL A 50 12.17 10.84 11.51
CA VAL A 50 12.84 9.71 10.85
C VAL A 50 13.03 8.55 11.83
N THR A 51 13.47 8.82 13.06
CA THR A 51 13.59 7.78 14.09
C THR A 51 12.25 7.12 14.40
N ALA A 52 11.16 7.89 14.50
CA ALA A 52 9.83 7.31 14.72
C ALA A 52 9.36 6.41 13.55
N ILE A 53 9.85 6.67 12.33
CA ILE A 53 9.62 5.80 11.17
C ILE A 53 10.44 4.53 11.28
N ASP A 54 11.74 4.64 11.58
CA ASP A 54 12.61 3.47 11.81
C ASP A 54 12.04 2.57 12.92
N ASP A 55 11.59 3.16 14.02
CA ASP A 55 10.94 2.44 15.12
C ASP A 55 9.66 1.73 14.63
N LEU A 56 8.85 2.37 13.79
CA LEU A 56 7.66 1.75 13.21
C LEU A 56 8.00 0.65 12.19
N GLU A 57 9.12 0.76 11.49
CA GLU A 57 9.58 -0.27 10.57
C GLU A 57 9.91 -1.57 11.32
N GLU A 58 10.52 -1.46 12.50
CA GLU A 58 10.81 -2.61 13.38
C GLU A 58 9.54 -3.19 14.04
N GLU A 59 8.64 -2.33 14.53
CA GLU A 59 7.41 -2.73 15.22
C GLU A 59 6.18 -1.99 14.69
N HIS A 60 5.70 -2.39 13.52
CA HIS A 60 4.59 -1.73 12.82
C HIS A 60 3.23 -1.87 13.55
N ASP A 61 3.06 -2.90 14.38
CA ASP A 61 1.82 -3.17 15.13
C ASP A 61 1.76 -2.40 16.48
N SER A 62 2.82 -1.68 16.83
CA SER A 62 2.86 -0.92 18.09
C SER A 62 2.08 0.39 17.99
N LYS A 63 0.88 0.42 18.59
CA LYS A 63 0.05 1.64 18.69
C LYS A 63 0.79 2.83 19.31
N GLY A 64 1.70 2.58 20.25
CA GLY A 64 2.51 3.64 20.88
C GLY A 64 3.47 4.29 19.89
N ARG A 65 4.10 3.50 19.01
CA ARG A 65 4.99 4.01 17.95
C ARG A 65 4.18 4.77 16.88
N GLN A 66 2.98 4.29 16.54
CA GLN A 66 2.06 5.00 15.63
C GLN A 66 1.69 6.39 16.15
N LEU A 67 1.34 6.49 17.44
CA LEU A 67 1.01 7.77 18.08
C LEU A 67 2.23 8.70 18.11
N THR A 68 3.41 8.15 18.40
CA THR A 68 4.67 8.91 18.42
C THR A 68 4.96 9.53 17.05
N LEU A 69 4.84 8.76 15.97
CA LEU A 69 5.01 9.28 14.61
C LEU A 69 4.02 10.41 14.31
N GLN A 70 2.74 10.21 14.63
CA GLN A 70 1.70 11.23 14.41
C GLN A 70 2.03 12.53 15.14
N GLU A 71 2.47 12.45 16.39
CA GLU A 71 2.90 13.64 17.14
C GLU A 71 4.10 14.32 16.51
N GLN A 72 5.10 13.56 16.05
CA GLN A 72 6.28 14.15 15.42
C GLN A 72 5.93 14.82 14.10
N ILE A 73 5.05 14.23 13.30
CA ILE A 73 4.57 14.80 12.03
C ILE A 73 3.82 16.12 12.29
N ALA A 74 2.94 16.17 13.29
CA ALA A 74 2.25 17.39 13.68
C ALA A 74 3.22 18.47 14.21
N LYS A 75 4.20 18.09 15.04
CA LYS A 75 5.24 19.00 15.58
C LYS A 75 6.11 19.59 14.48
N THR A 76 6.43 18.80 13.47
CA THR A 76 7.28 19.21 12.34
C THR A 76 6.50 19.81 11.17
N LYS A 77 5.16 19.86 11.28
CA LYS A 77 4.24 20.28 10.21
C LYS A 77 4.53 19.57 8.89
N THR A 78 4.93 18.30 8.99
CA THR A 78 5.28 17.46 7.85
C THR A 78 4.05 17.23 6.95
N ASP A 79 2.87 17.22 7.57
CA ASP A 79 1.55 17.20 6.92
C ASP A 79 1.19 18.49 6.17
N GLN A 80 1.94 19.57 6.36
CA GLN A 80 1.78 20.83 5.60
C GLN A 80 2.81 20.98 4.48
N ASP A 81 3.80 20.09 4.39
CA ASP A 81 4.74 20.11 3.27
C ASP A 81 4.12 19.45 2.04
N GLN A 82 3.85 20.26 1.02
CA GLN A 82 3.21 19.80 -0.20
C GLN A 82 3.99 18.69 -0.93
N LYS A 83 5.33 18.71 -0.90
CA LYS A 83 6.15 17.66 -1.54
C LYS A 83 6.03 16.35 -0.78
N ILE A 84 6.03 16.39 0.55
CA ILE A 84 5.90 15.20 1.38
C ILE A 84 4.48 14.63 1.28
N VAL A 85 3.46 15.48 1.34
CA VAL A 85 2.06 15.07 1.17
C VAL A 85 1.84 14.45 -0.22
N GLN A 86 2.39 15.03 -1.28
CA GLN A 86 2.32 14.45 -2.62
C GLN A 86 3.00 13.08 -2.70
N ALA A 87 4.19 12.93 -2.12
CA ALA A 87 4.88 11.65 -2.08
C ALA A 87 4.11 10.59 -1.29
N ALA A 88 3.49 10.97 -0.16
CA ALA A 88 2.63 10.09 0.63
C ALA A 88 1.36 9.67 -0.14
N GLN A 89 0.74 10.60 -0.88
CA GLN A 89 -0.40 10.30 -1.74
C GLN A 89 -0.03 9.37 -2.90
N ALA A 90 1.14 9.57 -3.52
CA ALA A 90 1.64 8.69 -4.57
C ALA A 90 1.85 7.26 -4.03
N LEU A 91 2.43 7.13 -2.84
CA LEU A 91 2.59 5.84 -2.16
C LEU A 91 1.24 5.15 -1.90
N LEU A 92 0.25 5.88 -1.38
CA LEU A 92 -1.10 5.36 -1.17
C LEU A 92 -1.78 4.96 -2.47
N HIS A 93 -1.54 5.69 -3.55
CA HIS A 93 -2.04 5.35 -4.87
C HIS A 93 -1.43 4.02 -5.35
N GLU A 94 -0.11 3.87 -5.27
CA GLU A 94 0.62 2.64 -5.63
C GLU A 94 0.19 1.42 -4.82
N ILE A 95 -0.18 1.61 -3.54
CA ILE A 95 -0.70 0.53 -2.70
C ILE A 95 -2.11 0.11 -3.14
N ARG A 96 -2.97 1.07 -3.50
CA ARG A 96 -4.34 0.79 -3.95
C ARG A 96 -4.41 0.18 -5.34
N THR A 97 -3.50 0.54 -6.25
CA THR A 97 -3.52 0.07 -7.64
C THR A 97 -3.03 -1.37 -7.81
N ARG A 98 -2.50 -2.03 -6.76
CA ARG A 98 -1.99 -3.41 -6.86
C ARG A 98 -3.05 -4.47 -6.57
N PRO A 99 -3.01 -5.61 -7.30
CA PRO A 99 -3.91 -6.73 -7.07
C PRO A 99 -3.58 -7.36 -5.72
N GLY A 100 -4.49 -7.19 -4.76
CA GLY A 100 -4.29 -7.49 -3.34
C GLY A 100 -4.90 -6.44 -2.41
N GLY A 101 -5.06 -5.19 -2.87
CA GLY A 101 -5.83 -4.16 -2.17
C GLY A 101 -7.34 -4.24 -2.39
N GLU A 102 -7.76 -4.83 -3.51
CA GLU A 102 -9.16 -5.07 -3.88
C GLU A 102 -9.37 -6.58 -4.03
N GLN A 103 -9.85 -7.22 -2.95
CA GLN A 103 -10.20 -8.62 -2.97
C GLN A 103 -11.55 -8.76 -3.71
N HIS A 104 -11.50 -8.93 -5.03
CA HIS A 104 -12.68 -9.26 -5.83
C HIS A 104 -13.11 -10.71 -5.55
N ILE A 105 -13.80 -10.94 -4.43
CA ILE A 105 -14.40 -12.24 -4.14
C ILE A 105 -15.64 -12.37 -5.04
N GLN A 106 -15.51 -13.12 -6.14
CA GLN A 106 -16.65 -13.55 -6.95
C GLN A 106 -17.08 -14.95 -6.51
N SER A 107 -18.16 -15.03 -5.73
CA SER A 107 -18.84 -16.29 -5.45
C SER A 107 -19.76 -16.62 -6.61
N ILE A 108 -19.46 -17.70 -7.36
CA ILE A 108 -20.32 -18.19 -8.42
C ILE A 108 -20.85 -19.57 -8.04
N VAL A 109 -22.17 -19.69 -7.93
CA VAL A 109 -22.88 -20.96 -7.67
C VAL A 109 -23.79 -21.24 -8.86
N GLY A 110 -23.45 -22.24 -9.66
CA GLY A 110 -24.18 -22.61 -10.89
C GLY A 110 -23.32 -23.43 -11.85
N ASN A 111 -23.94 -24.01 -12.89
CA ASN A 111 -23.25 -24.69 -13.99
C ASN A 111 -22.97 -23.70 -15.14
N TYR A 112 -21.86 -23.89 -15.86
CA TYR A 112 -21.44 -23.10 -17.05
C TYR A 112 -20.82 -21.71 -16.78
N ASN A 113 -20.03 -21.57 -15.72
CA ASN A 113 -19.40 -20.29 -15.38
C ASN A 113 -18.16 -20.02 -16.23
N ALA A 114 -18.03 -18.79 -16.76
CA ALA A 114 -16.80 -18.28 -17.34
C ALA A 114 -16.38 -17.00 -16.62
N GLN A 115 -15.11 -16.91 -16.26
CA GLN A 115 -14.52 -15.74 -15.63
C GLN A 115 -13.36 -15.23 -16.49
N VAL A 116 -13.28 -13.92 -16.65
CA VAL A 116 -12.17 -13.22 -17.29
C VAL A 116 -11.69 -12.15 -16.34
N TYR A 117 -10.37 -12.09 -16.13
CA TYR A 117 -9.72 -11.00 -15.43
C TYR A 117 -8.83 -10.21 -16.40
N GLY A 118 -8.85 -8.89 -16.35
CA GLY A 118 -8.11 -8.02 -17.26
C GLY A 118 -8.70 -7.96 -18.67
N SER A 119 -7.86 -7.80 -19.71
CA SER A 119 -8.28 -7.56 -21.09
C SER A 119 -8.47 -8.85 -21.92
N GLY A 120 -9.06 -9.89 -21.33
CA GLY A 120 -9.32 -11.16 -22.02
C GLY A 120 -10.74 -11.27 -22.59
N SER A 121 -11.05 -12.40 -23.23
CA SER A 121 -12.41 -12.79 -23.57
C SER A 121 -12.62 -14.25 -23.20
N ALA A 122 -13.79 -14.60 -22.66
CA ALA A 122 -14.19 -15.98 -22.41
C ALA A 122 -15.55 -16.22 -23.06
N SER A 123 -15.69 -17.41 -23.65
CA SER A 123 -16.93 -17.87 -24.26
C SER A 123 -17.23 -19.28 -23.74
N VAL A 124 -18.47 -19.51 -23.32
CA VAL A 124 -18.96 -20.84 -22.96
C VAL A 124 -19.88 -21.30 -24.06
N ASN A 125 -19.53 -22.40 -24.73
CA ASN A 125 -20.37 -23.03 -25.72
C ASN A 125 -20.95 -24.32 -25.12
N VAL A 126 -22.26 -24.30 -24.84
CA VAL A 126 -22.98 -25.45 -24.31
C VAL A 126 -23.70 -26.12 -25.47
N ASN A 127 -23.11 -27.18 -25.99
CA ASN A 127 -23.71 -27.94 -27.09
C ASN A 127 -24.69 -28.96 -26.49
N HIS A 128 -25.99 -28.73 -26.60
CA HIS A 128 -26.97 -29.75 -26.27
C HIS A 128 -27.00 -30.79 -27.41
N PRO A 129 -26.77 -32.09 -27.16
CA PRO A 129 -27.17 -33.09 -28.12
C PRO A 129 -28.70 -33.01 -28.27
N LYS A 130 -29.18 -32.98 -29.52
CA LYS A 130 -30.62 -32.99 -29.83
C LYS A 130 -31.23 -34.24 -29.19
N ASP A 131 -32.21 -34.05 -28.32
CA ASP A 131 -32.97 -35.14 -27.70
C ASP A 131 -33.43 -36.13 -28.78
N VAL A 132 -33.11 -37.41 -28.58
CA VAL A 132 -33.59 -38.55 -29.39
C VAL A 132 -34.77 -39.20 -28.71
#